data_AF-A0A345DR13-F1
#
_entry.id   AF-A0A345DR13-F1
#
_cell.length_a   1.000
_cell.length_b   1.000
_cell.length_c   1.000
_cell.angle_alpha   90.00
_cell.angle_beta   90.00
_cell.angle_gamma   90.00
#
_symmetry.space_group_name_H-M   'P 1'
#
loop_
_entity.id
_entity.type
_entity.pdbx_description
1 polymer ?
#
loop_
_entity_poly.entity_id
_entity_poly.type
_entity_poly.pdbx_seq_one_letter_code
_entity_poly.pdbx_strand_id
1 'polypeptide(L)'
;MNIVAYKSNKMYYEKRKKNNKRCKFTEEQINFMKIRLNKYRDSPREFIYRYFLKFGVKFPVCVKTFYKWIRLGFYGFLKQNLRHRGKKYKRKGKSDNRGKLTDFKSIWDIENKVFNVGGFEMDIVVGKSHQSAVLVLVEQSSKKYFAIKLENHTAR
;
A
#
# COMPACT_ATOMS: atom_id res chain seq x y z
N MET A 1 -21.76 -23.18 -18.88
CA MET A 1 -20.33 -23.53 -18.90
C MET A 1 -19.57 -22.70 -17.85
N ASN A 2 -19.20 -23.27 -16.68
CA ASN A 2 -18.17 -22.68 -15.76
C ASN A 2 -17.83 -23.55 -14.51
N ILE A 3 -18.46 -24.72 -14.35
CA ILE A 3 -18.27 -25.61 -13.18
C ILE A 3 -16.82 -26.11 -13.06
N VAL A 4 -16.14 -26.31 -14.19
CA VAL A 4 -14.75 -26.81 -14.25
C VAL A 4 -13.77 -25.79 -13.65
N ALA A 5 -13.87 -24.51 -14.03
CA ALA A 5 -12.96 -23.47 -13.53
C ALA A 5 -13.09 -23.25 -12.02
N TYR A 6 -14.32 -23.29 -11.50
CA TYR A 6 -14.58 -23.19 -10.06
C TYR A 6 -14.02 -24.39 -9.28
N LYS A 7 -14.26 -25.63 -9.75
CA LYS A 7 -13.68 -26.84 -9.15
C LYS A 7 -12.15 -26.80 -9.15
N SER A 8 -11.53 -26.42 -10.26
CA SER A 8 -10.07 -26.29 -10.38
C SER A 8 -9.48 -25.27 -9.40
N ASN A 9 -10.14 -24.12 -9.25
CA ASN A 9 -9.72 -23.08 -8.31
C ASN A 9 -9.87 -23.54 -6.85
N LYS A 10 -10.97 -24.22 -6.52
CA LYS A 10 -11.20 -24.82 -5.19
C LYS A 10 -10.13 -25.88 -4.87
N MET A 11 -9.86 -26.79 -5.80
CA MET A 11 -8.79 -27.81 -5.66
C MET A 11 -7.41 -27.18 -5.49
N TYR A 12 -7.11 -26.09 -6.20
CA TYR A 12 -5.87 -25.32 -6.03
C TYR A 12 -5.72 -24.77 -4.61
N TYR A 13 -6.77 -24.14 -4.07
CA TYR A 13 -6.73 -23.64 -2.69
C TYR A 13 -6.59 -24.75 -1.66
N GLU A 14 -7.25 -25.89 -1.86
CA GLU A 14 -7.13 -27.07 -0.98
C GLU A 14 -5.73 -27.68 -1.01
N LYS A 15 -5.14 -27.91 -2.19
CA LYS A 15 -3.74 -28.35 -2.32
C LYS A 15 -2.77 -27.37 -1.66
N ARG A 16 -3.03 -26.07 -1.81
CA ARG A 16 -2.22 -25.01 -1.21
C ARG A 16 -2.33 -24.96 0.31
N LYS A 17 -3.48 -25.31 0.89
CA LYS A 17 -3.68 -25.51 2.34
C LYS A 17 -2.99 -26.78 2.85
N LYS A 18 -2.87 -27.83 2.04
CA LYS A 18 -2.15 -29.05 2.43
C LYS A 18 -0.63 -28.89 2.38
N ASN A 19 -0.09 -28.14 1.42
CA ASN A 19 1.36 -27.89 1.31
C ASN A 19 1.86 -26.80 2.28
N ASN A 20 1.85 -27.10 3.58
CA ASN A 20 2.23 -26.19 4.66
C ASN A 20 3.30 -26.82 5.56
N LYS A 21 4.50 -27.06 5.01
CA LYS A 21 5.66 -27.43 5.84
C LYS A 21 5.86 -26.35 6.91
N ARG A 22 5.83 -26.76 8.18
CA ARG A 22 5.99 -25.89 9.35
C ARG A 22 7.34 -26.17 9.97
N CYS A 23 8.02 -25.11 10.36
CA CYS A 23 9.20 -25.22 11.22
C CYS A 23 8.72 -25.24 12.68
N LYS A 24 9.39 -25.99 13.52
CA LYS A 24 9.20 -25.90 14.97
C LYS A 24 9.95 -24.66 15.45
N PHE A 25 9.28 -23.81 16.24
CA PHE A 25 9.84 -22.65 16.89
C PHE A 25 9.65 -22.79 18.39
N THR A 26 10.53 -22.18 19.18
CA THR A 26 10.36 -22.07 20.62
C THR A 26 9.25 -21.07 20.98
N GLU A 27 8.72 -21.16 22.19
CA GLU A 27 7.73 -20.21 22.73
C GLU A 27 8.21 -18.76 22.59
N GLU A 28 9.50 -18.52 22.91
CA GLU A 28 10.11 -17.20 22.83
C GLU A 28 10.15 -16.66 21.39
N GLN A 29 10.53 -17.51 20.43
CA GLN A 29 10.53 -17.16 19.01
C GLN A 29 9.13 -16.81 18.52
N ILE A 30 8.11 -17.59 18.92
CA ILE A 30 6.71 -17.33 18.55
C ILE A 30 6.23 -16.01 19.16
N ASN A 31 6.55 -15.73 20.42
CA ASN A 31 6.14 -14.50 21.08
C ASN A 31 6.81 -13.28 20.41
N PHE A 32 8.11 -13.37 20.12
CA PHE A 32 8.81 -12.33 19.36
C PHE A 32 8.18 -12.09 17.98
N MET A 33 7.85 -13.16 17.26
CA MET A 33 7.14 -13.07 15.98
C MET A 33 5.82 -12.33 16.09
N LYS A 34 4.99 -12.70 17.07
CA LYS A 34 3.70 -12.04 17.31
C LYS A 34 3.88 -10.56 17.61
N ILE A 35 4.81 -10.19 18.49
CA ILE A 35 5.05 -8.78 18.84
C ILE A 35 5.49 -7.98 17.61
N ARG A 36 6.49 -8.46 16.87
CA ARG A 36 7.01 -7.74 15.69
C ARG A 36 5.98 -7.59 14.57
N LEU A 37 5.20 -8.64 14.29
CA LEU A 37 4.22 -8.63 13.20
C LEU A 37 2.87 -8.01 13.59
N ASN A 38 2.38 -8.27 14.80
CA ASN A 38 1.06 -7.82 15.22
C ASN A 38 1.05 -6.42 15.83
N LYS A 39 2.09 -6.08 16.63
CA LYS A 39 2.21 -4.77 17.30
C LYS A 39 3.01 -3.78 16.47
N TYR A 40 4.23 -4.13 16.08
CA TYR A 40 5.12 -3.23 15.32
C TYR A 40 4.85 -3.20 13.82
N ARG A 41 4.09 -4.17 13.30
CA ARG A 41 3.69 -4.28 11.88
C ARG A 41 4.88 -4.33 10.91
N ASP A 42 5.97 -4.98 11.33
CA ASP A 42 7.11 -5.20 10.45
C ASP A 42 6.70 -5.90 9.15
N SER A 43 7.30 -5.47 8.03
CA SER A 43 7.20 -6.26 6.81
C SER A 43 7.92 -7.60 6.99
N PRO A 44 7.50 -8.66 6.27
CA PRO A 44 8.17 -9.96 6.30
C PRO A 44 9.68 -9.93 6.03
N ARG A 45 10.17 -8.97 5.25
CA ARG A 45 11.61 -8.83 4.97
C ARG A 45 12.35 -8.21 6.16
N GLU A 46 11.80 -7.13 6.73
CA GLU A 46 12.37 -6.50 7.94
C GLU A 46 12.36 -7.47 9.12
N PHE A 47 11.26 -8.21 9.30
CA PHE A 47 11.15 -9.22 10.34
C PHE A 47 12.28 -10.26 10.23
N ILE A 48 12.53 -10.80 9.03
CA ILE A 48 13.58 -11.81 8.82
C ILE A 48 14.95 -11.28 9.25
N TYR A 49 15.25 -10.03 8.93
CA TYR A 49 16.48 -9.38 9.34
C TYR A 49 16.55 -9.19 10.87
N ARG A 50 15.47 -8.69 11.49
CA ARG A 50 15.40 -8.52 12.95
C ARG A 50 15.46 -9.85 13.71
N TYR A 51 14.89 -10.91 13.14
CA TYR A 51 14.99 -12.26 13.69
C TYR A 51 16.44 -12.74 13.71
N PHE A 52 17.17 -12.52 12.62
CA PHE A 52 18.59 -12.84 12.55
C PHE A 52 19.39 -12.04 13.59
N LEU A 53 19.14 -10.74 13.73
CA LEU A 53 19.80 -9.92 14.75
C LEU A 53 19.52 -10.39 16.19
N LYS A 54 18.28 -10.81 16.49
CA LYS A 54 17.90 -11.24 17.84
C LYS A 54 18.43 -12.62 18.21
N PHE A 55 18.31 -13.59 17.30
CA PHE A 55 18.56 -15.00 17.61
C PHE A 55 19.88 -15.54 17.03
N GLY A 56 20.62 -14.74 16.26
CA GLY A 56 21.86 -15.16 15.60
C GLY A 56 21.67 -16.23 14.51
N VAL A 57 20.43 -16.65 14.25
CA VAL A 57 20.11 -17.74 13.33
C VAL A 57 19.31 -17.24 12.12
N LYS A 58 19.61 -17.80 10.95
CA LYS A 58 18.86 -17.52 9.73
C LYS A 58 17.43 -17.99 9.89
N PHE A 59 16.47 -17.13 9.53
CA PHE A 59 15.06 -17.51 9.55
C PHE A 59 14.82 -18.70 8.60
N PRO A 60 14.10 -19.77 9.04
CA PRO A 60 14.14 -21.06 8.35
C PRO A 60 13.33 -21.09 7.05
N VAL A 61 12.58 -20.03 6.73
CA VAL A 61 11.80 -19.95 5.50
C VAL A 61 12.06 -18.67 4.73
N CYS A 62 11.91 -18.73 3.42
CA CYS A 62 12.03 -17.54 2.58
C CYS A 62 10.86 -16.57 2.78
N VAL A 63 11.07 -15.31 2.40
CA VAL A 63 10.09 -14.21 2.51
C VAL A 63 8.72 -14.61 1.94
N LYS A 64 8.69 -15.26 0.76
CA LYS A 64 7.44 -15.69 0.10
C LYS A 64 6.65 -16.69 0.94
N THR A 65 7.32 -17.66 1.56
CA THR A 65 6.69 -18.65 2.45
C THR A 65 6.21 -17.98 3.72
N PHE A 66 6.97 -17.01 4.25
CA PHE A 66 6.55 -16.28 5.44
C PHE A 66 5.29 -15.41 5.19
N TYR A 67 5.20 -14.73 4.05
CA TYR A 67 3.96 -14.06 3.62
C TYR A 67 2.78 -15.04 3.56
N LYS A 68 3.01 -16.29 3.11
CA LYS A 68 1.97 -17.32 3.08
C LYS A 68 1.50 -17.67 4.51
N TRP A 69 2.42 -17.83 5.46
CA TRP A 69 2.08 -18.11 6.85
C TRP A 69 1.24 -16.99 7.49
N ILE A 70 1.64 -15.73 7.29
CA ILE A 70 0.88 -14.57 7.80
C ILE A 70 -0.51 -14.51 7.18
N ARG A 71 -0.62 -14.75 5.86
CA ARG A 71 -1.92 -14.78 5.18
C ARG A 71 -2.83 -15.90 5.69
N LEU A 72 -2.27 -17.05 6.06
CA LEU A 72 -3.01 -18.20 6.60
C LEU A 72 -3.28 -18.07 8.11
N GLY A 73 -2.80 -17.01 8.77
CA GLY A 73 -3.01 -16.79 10.21
C GLY A 73 -2.21 -17.75 11.09
N PHE A 74 -1.11 -18.32 10.59
CA PHE A 74 -0.29 -19.21 11.39
C PHE A 74 0.30 -18.49 12.59
N TYR A 75 0.40 -19.20 13.71
CA TYR A 75 0.91 -18.66 14.99
C TYR A 75 0.18 -17.38 15.45
N GLY A 76 -1.05 -17.13 14.99
CA GLY A 76 -1.84 -15.95 15.35
C GLY A 76 -1.47 -14.67 14.61
N PHE A 77 -0.81 -14.77 13.44
CA PHE A 77 -0.43 -13.58 12.66
C PHE A 77 -1.64 -12.91 11.99
N LEU A 78 -1.69 -11.58 12.07
CA LEU A 78 -2.77 -10.78 11.50
C LEU A 78 -2.45 -10.36 10.05
N LYS A 79 -3.14 -10.95 9.07
CA LYS A 79 -3.00 -10.58 7.64
C LYS A 79 -3.23 -9.10 7.36
N GLN A 80 -3.98 -8.43 8.25
CA GLN A 80 -4.37 -7.03 8.16
C GLN A 80 -3.16 -6.09 8.29
N ASN A 81 -2.11 -6.56 8.97
CA ASN A 81 -0.90 -5.78 9.23
C ASN A 81 0.11 -5.84 8.08
N LEU A 82 -0.11 -6.69 7.08
CA LEU A 82 0.68 -6.64 5.85
C LEU A 82 0.39 -5.32 5.12
N ARG A 83 1.44 -4.70 4.53
CA ARG A 83 1.35 -3.45 3.75
C ARG A 83 0.18 -3.42 2.75
N HIS A 84 -0.10 -4.55 2.10
CA HIS A 84 -1.19 -4.67 1.12
C HIS A 84 -2.42 -5.43 1.64
N ARG A 85 -2.47 -5.79 2.93
CA ARG A 85 -3.56 -6.55 3.57
C ARG A 85 -3.92 -7.87 2.83
N GLY A 86 -2.97 -8.44 2.10
CA GLY A 86 -3.18 -9.62 1.26
C GLY A 86 -3.81 -9.36 -0.12
N LYS A 87 -4.00 -8.10 -0.52
CA LYS A 87 -4.42 -7.72 -1.89
C LYS A 87 -3.38 -8.18 -2.91
N LYS A 88 -3.84 -8.80 -4.00
CA LYS A 88 -2.97 -9.18 -5.12
C LYS A 88 -2.64 -7.94 -5.95
N TYR A 89 -1.38 -7.81 -6.39
CA TYR A 89 -1.00 -6.77 -7.36
C TYR A 89 -1.77 -6.94 -8.67
N LYS A 90 -2.08 -5.81 -9.33
CA LYS A 90 -2.60 -5.82 -10.70
C LYS A 90 -1.53 -6.46 -11.60
N ARG A 91 -1.92 -7.44 -12.42
CA ARG A 91 -1.03 -7.98 -13.45
C ARG A 91 -1.00 -6.97 -14.59
N LYS A 92 0.20 -6.52 -14.99
CA LYS A 92 0.36 -5.65 -16.16
C LYS A 92 -0.25 -6.35 -17.40
N GLY A 93 -0.94 -5.58 -18.24
CA GLY A 93 -1.53 -6.07 -19.50
C GLY A 93 -2.85 -6.84 -19.38
N LYS A 94 -3.49 -6.90 -18.21
CA LYS A 94 -4.86 -7.44 -18.08
C LYS A 94 -5.85 -6.34 -17.73
N SER A 95 -6.92 -6.24 -18.52
CA SER A 95 -8.10 -5.43 -18.19
C SER A 95 -8.66 -5.85 -16.82
N ASP A 96 -9.09 -4.86 -16.04
CA ASP A 96 -9.63 -5.10 -14.70
C ASP A 96 -11.07 -5.60 -14.83
N ASN A 97 -11.27 -6.92 -14.74
CA ASN A 97 -12.60 -7.55 -14.81
C ASN A 97 -13.37 -7.50 -13.48
N ARG A 98 -12.90 -6.73 -12.50
CA ARG A 98 -13.66 -6.51 -11.26
C ARG A 98 -14.84 -5.60 -11.57
N GLY A 99 -15.97 -5.82 -10.90
CA GLY A 99 -17.08 -4.88 -10.92
C GLY A 99 -16.56 -3.49 -10.56
N LYS A 100 -16.80 -2.52 -11.43
CA LYS A 100 -16.58 -1.10 -11.10
C LYS A 100 -17.50 -0.79 -9.91
N LEU A 101 -17.02 0.01 -8.95
CA LEU A 101 -17.90 0.51 -7.89
C LEU A 101 -19.02 1.27 -8.61
N THR A 102 -20.26 0.83 -8.45
CA THR A 102 -21.41 1.47 -9.09
C THR A 102 -21.60 2.91 -8.59
N ASP A 103 -21.19 3.16 -7.34
CA ASP A 103 -21.32 4.45 -6.67
C ASP A 103 -19.96 5.21 -6.58
N PHE A 104 -19.07 5.00 -7.55
CA PHE A 104 -17.87 5.82 -7.66
C PHE A 104 -18.22 7.15 -8.33
N LYS A 105 -18.35 8.22 -7.55
CA LYS A 105 -18.22 9.58 -8.08
C LYS A 105 -16.75 9.85 -8.34
N SER A 106 -16.37 10.02 -9.60
CA SER A 106 -15.05 10.54 -9.92
C SER A 106 -14.94 11.98 -9.41
N ILE A 107 -13.72 12.48 -9.26
CA ILE A 107 -13.48 13.88 -8.89
C ILE A 107 -14.15 14.84 -9.90
N TRP A 108 -14.34 14.37 -11.14
CA TRP A 108 -15.01 15.08 -12.23
C TRP A 108 -16.55 15.06 -12.10
N ASP A 109 -17.11 14.07 -11.39
CA ASP A 109 -18.56 13.90 -11.19
C ASP A 109 -19.09 14.65 -9.95
N ILE A 110 -18.23 15.43 -9.30
CA ILE A 110 -18.64 16.34 -8.21
C ILE A 110 -19.27 17.56 -8.89
N GLU A 111 -20.59 17.52 -9.09
CA GLU A 111 -21.38 18.69 -9.47
C GLU A 111 -21.09 19.83 -8.47
N ASN A 112 -20.58 20.93 -9.01
CA ASN A 112 -20.28 22.19 -8.34
C ASN A 112 -18.98 22.25 -7.50
N LYS A 113 -17.86 22.46 -8.21
CA LYS A 113 -16.73 23.25 -7.72
C LYS A 113 -16.75 24.69 -8.27
N VAL A 114 -17.94 25.27 -8.49
CA VAL A 114 -18.03 26.73 -8.42
C VAL A 114 -17.94 27.04 -6.94
N PHE A 115 -16.71 27.18 -6.44
CA PHE A 115 -16.53 27.73 -5.11
C PHE A 115 -17.23 29.08 -5.10
N ASN A 116 -17.97 29.38 -4.03
CA ASN A 116 -18.33 30.76 -3.74
C ASN A 116 -17.05 31.61 -3.80
N VAL A 117 -17.17 32.87 -4.21
CA VAL A 117 -16.05 33.81 -4.29
C VAL A 117 -15.15 33.67 -3.05
N GLY A 118 -13.85 33.45 -3.25
CA GLY A 118 -12.87 33.30 -2.16
C GLY A 118 -12.19 31.93 -2.07
N GLY A 119 -12.51 30.98 -2.95
CA GLY A 119 -11.71 29.76 -3.12
C GLY A 119 -10.44 30.05 -3.93
N PHE A 120 -9.26 29.99 -3.29
CA PHE A 120 -7.97 30.19 -3.94
C PHE A 120 -7.19 28.89 -4.10
N GLU A 121 -6.67 28.67 -5.30
CA GLU A 121 -5.67 27.65 -5.61
C GLU A 121 -4.28 28.29 -5.58
N MET A 122 -3.32 27.64 -4.93
CA MET A 122 -1.97 28.15 -4.77
C MET A 122 -0.97 27.22 -5.45
N ASP A 123 -0.29 27.73 -6.46
CA ASP A 123 0.77 27.04 -7.18
C ASP A 123 2.09 27.80 -7.09
N ILE A 124 3.21 27.11 -7.31
CA ILE A 124 4.54 27.73 -7.44
C ILE A 124 5.12 27.35 -8.80
N VAL A 125 5.41 28.36 -9.61
CA VAL A 125 6.14 28.21 -10.86
C VAL A 125 7.62 28.43 -10.58
N VAL A 126 8.42 27.39 -10.82
CA VAL A 126 9.87 27.44 -10.61
C VAL A 126 10.57 27.71 -11.93
N GLY A 127 11.43 28.73 -11.96
CA GLY A 127 12.22 29.10 -13.11
C GLY A 127 13.32 28.09 -13.43
N LYS A 128 13.91 28.21 -14.63
CA LYS A 128 15.00 27.34 -15.10
C LYS A 128 16.14 27.31 -14.08
N SER A 129 16.69 26.12 -13.85
CA SER A 129 17.78 25.89 -12.89
C SER A 129 17.48 26.34 -11.46
N HIS A 130 16.19 26.41 -11.08
CA HIS A 130 15.74 26.83 -9.75
C HIS A 130 16.18 28.24 -9.32
N GLN A 131 16.51 29.12 -10.29
CA GLN A 131 17.07 30.46 -10.02
C GLN A 131 16.01 31.51 -9.61
N SER A 132 14.73 31.18 -9.75
CA SER A 132 13.62 32.03 -9.33
C SER A 132 12.38 31.20 -9.10
N ALA A 133 11.45 31.73 -8.30
CA ALA A 133 10.14 31.15 -8.10
C ALA A 133 9.08 32.25 -8.10
N VAL A 134 7.91 31.93 -8.65
CA VAL A 134 6.74 32.81 -8.64
C VAL A 134 5.60 32.05 -7.98
N LEU A 135 5.04 32.63 -6.92
CA LEU A 135 3.81 32.16 -6.31
C LEU A 135 2.63 32.64 -7.16
N VAL A 136 1.76 31.71 -7.56
CA VAL A 136 0.55 32.02 -8.31
C VAL A 136 -0.65 31.65 -7.45
N LEU A 137 -1.51 32.62 -7.18
CA LEU A 137 -2.78 32.42 -6.48
C LEU A 137 -3.92 32.64 -7.46
N VAL A 138 -4.68 31.60 -7.77
CA VAL A 138 -5.80 31.66 -8.72
C VAL A 138 -7.12 31.57 -7.96
N GLU A 139 -7.99 32.57 -8.12
CA GLU A 139 -9.35 32.51 -7.61
C GLU A 139 -10.18 31.59 -8.53
N GLN A 140 -10.71 30.49 -7.98
CA GLN A 140 -11.20 29.38 -8.78
C GLN A 140 -12.50 29.68 -9.55
N SER A 141 -13.28 30.69 -9.13
CA SER A 141 -14.55 31.06 -9.76
C SER A 141 -14.35 32.00 -10.96
N SER A 142 -13.70 33.14 -10.72
CA SER A 142 -13.38 34.20 -11.69
C SER A 142 -12.15 33.92 -12.55
N LYS A 143 -11.32 32.95 -12.17
CA LYS A 143 -10.02 32.62 -12.80
C LYS A 143 -9.02 33.76 -12.83
N LYS A 144 -9.27 34.84 -12.06
CA LYS A 144 -8.30 35.91 -11.84
C LYS A 144 -7.16 35.39 -10.97
N TYR A 145 -5.96 35.90 -11.18
CA TYR A 145 -4.79 35.44 -10.45
C TYR A 145 -3.92 36.60 -9.95
N PHE A 146 -3.23 36.34 -8.84
CA PHE A 146 -2.12 37.14 -8.37
C PHE A 146 -0.83 36.35 -8.60
N ALA A 147 0.16 36.99 -9.23
CA ALA A 147 1.49 36.41 -9.43
C ALA A 147 2.50 37.24 -8.65
N ILE A 148 3.15 36.61 -7.66
CA ILE A 148 4.11 37.26 -6.76
C ILE A 148 5.46 36.59 -6.95
N LYS A 149 6.46 37.36 -7.37
CA LYS A 149 7.83 36.87 -7.45
C LYS A 149 8.36 36.68 -6.04
N LEU A 150 8.87 35.48 -5.74
CA LEU A 150 9.48 35.18 -4.46
C LEU A 150 10.94 35.66 -4.46
N GLU A 151 11.31 36.45 -3.46
CA GLU A 151 12.66 37.00 -3.31
C GLU A 151 13.69 35.90 -2.99
N ASN A 152 13.29 34.95 -2.15
CA ASN A 152 14.11 33.82 -1.72
C ASN A 152 13.45 32.50 -2.15
N HIS A 153 14.25 31.61 -2.75
CA HIS A 153 13.82 30.32 -3.31
C HIS A 153 14.61 29.13 -2.71
N THR A 154 15.28 29.37 -1.59
CA THR A 154 16.04 28.38 -0.83
C THR A 154 15.13 27.58 0.08
N ALA A 155 15.13 26.26 -0.07
CA ALA A 155 14.63 25.36 0.97
C ALA A 155 15.60 25.40 2.15
N ARG A 156 15.08 25.49 3.38
CA ARG A 156 15.88 25.25 4.60
C ARG A 156 16.13 23.77 4.79
#